data_AF-A0A1E3IM43-F1
#
_entry.id   AF-A0A1E3IM43-F1
#
_cell.length_a   1.000
_cell.length_b   1.000
_cell.length_c   1.000
_cell.angle_alpha   90.00
_cell.angle_beta   90.00
_cell.angle_gamma   90.00
#
_symmetry.space_group_name_H-M   'P 1'
#
loop_
_entity.id
_entity.type
_entity.pdbx_description
1 polymer ?
#
loop_
_entity_poly.entity_id
_entity_poly.type
_entity_poly.pdbx_seq_one_letter_code
_entity_poly.pdbx_strand_id
1 'polypeptide(L)'
;MSTNDAESRILEEATRAAEEFMSTLDSNLQAHGFASSSGTASRATVVQDISRWVKSAIEAEVHQGEHAEGWTEEDSLQNVQIRADTIGISQSGKVGVLNAKVQGDGWSLITITPLMEFSRPG
;
A
#
# COMPACT_ATOMS: atom_id res chain seq x y z
N MET A 1 24.22 -3.34 11.62
CA MET A 1 22.79 -3.14 11.93
C MET A 1 22.25 -4.41 12.57
N SER A 2 21.48 -4.31 13.65
CA SER A 2 20.73 -5.47 14.16
C SER A 2 19.50 -5.66 13.26
N THR A 3 19.15 -6.91 12.95
CA THR A 3 17.95 -7.28 12.16
C THR A 3 16.65 -6.65 12.69
N ASN A 4 16.57 -6.38 14.01
CA ASN A 4 15.46 -5.67 14.62
C ASN A 4 15.31 -4.20 14.17
N ASP A 5 16.41 -3.51 13.87
CA ASP A 5 16.37 -2.13 13.35
C ASP A 5 15.87 -2.12 11.90
N ALA A 6 16.32 -3.08 11.08
CA ALA A 6 15.91 -3.19 9.69
C ALA A 6 14.42 -3.53 9.56
N GLU A 7 13.93 -4.53 10.31
CA GLU A 7 12.52 -4.90 10.30
C GLU A 7 11.61 -3.76 10.80
N SER A 8 12.04 -3.03 11.84
CA SER A 8 11.28 -1.88 12.35
C SER A 8 11.18 -0.78 11.30
N ARG A 9 12.28 -0.45 10.61
CA ARG A 9 12.30 0.55 9.55
C ARG A 9 11.44 0.18 8.36
N ILE A 10 11.46 -1.09 7.94
CA ILE A 10 10.59 -1.59 6.86
C ILE A 10 9.12 -1.42 7.27
N LEU A 11 8.77 -1.76 8.52
CA LEU A 11 7.40 -1.62 9.01
C LEU A 11 6.94 -0.17 9.09
N GLU A 12 7.82 0.74 9.55
CA GLU A 12 7.54 2.18 9.61
C GLU A 12 7.27 2.74 8.20
N GLU A 13 8.14 2.45 7.23
CA GLU A 13 7.95 2.92 5.85
C GLU A 13 6.71 2.29 5.19
N ALA A 14 6.45 1.01 5.44
CA ALA A 14 5.26 0.35 4.94
C ALA A 14 3.97 0.97 5.51
N THR A 15 3.98 1.35 6.79
CA THR A 15 2.86 2.01 7.45
C THR A 15 2.68 3.43 6.92
N ARG A 16 3.76 4.19 6.77
CA ARG A 16 3.74 5.53 6.17
C ARG A 16 3.11 5.49 4.77
N ALA A 17 3.59 4.61 3.90
CA ALA A 17 3.08 4.47 2.53
C ALA A 17 1.59 4.06 2.51
N ALA A 18 1.16 3.17 3.41
CA ALA A 18 -0.23 2.76 3.54
C ALA A 18 -1.14 3.91 4.01
N GLU A 19 -0.69 4.72 4.97
CA GLU A 19 -1.45 5.86 5.47
C GLU A 19 -1.57 6.99 4.43
N GLU A 20 -0.50 7.31 3.72
CA GLU A 20 -0.49 8.29 2.62
C GLU A 20 -1.44 7.85 1.49
N PHE A 21 -1.40 6.58 1.13
CA PHE A 21 -2.30 6.01 0.13
C PHE A 21 -3.77 6.09 0.55
N MET A 22 -4.08 5.72 1.80
CA MET A 22 -5.43 5.84 2.35
C MET A 22 -5.91 7.30 2.39
N SER A 23 -5.05 8.23 2.77
CA SER A 23 -5.38 9.67 2.76
C SER A 23 -5.71 10.18 1.35
N THR A 24 -4.94 9.73 0.35
CA THR A 24 -5.17 10.05 -1.06
C THR A 24 -6.48 9.46 -1.56
N LEU A 25 -6.76 8.20 -1.20
CA LEU A 25 -8.03 7.52 -1.49
C LEU A 25 -9.22 8.24 -0.88
N ASP A 26 -9.17 8.53 0.42
CA ASP A 26 -10.24 9.23 1.13
C ASP A 26 -10.53 10.60 0.51
N SER A 27 -9.48 11.34 0.13
CA SER A 27 -9.61 12.64 -0.52
C SER A 27 -10.26 12.54 -1.89
N ASN A 28 -9.84 11.58 -2.72
CA ASN A 28 -10.43 11.33 -4.04
C ASN A 28 -11.88 10.87 -3.94
N LEU A 29 -12.20 9.97 -3.02
CA LEU A 29 -13.56 9.48 -2.79
C LEU A 29 -14.49 10.60 -2.33
N GLN A 30 -14.05 11.43 -1.39
CA GLN A 30 -14.82 12.61 -0.93
C GLN A 30 -15.06 13.62 -2.06
N ALA A 31 -14.06 13.88 -2.91
CA ALA A 31 -14.22 14.77 -4.07
C ALA A 31 -15.30 14.27 -5.05
N HIS A 32 -15.56 12.96 -5.07
CA HIS A 32 -16.60 12.33 -5.88
C HIS A 32 -17.91 12.07 -5.10
N GLY A 33 -18.06 12.63 -3.89
CA GLY A 33 -19.29 12.53 -3.09
C GLY A 33 -19.48 11.19 -2.38
N PHE A 34 -18.44 10.35 -2.31
CA PHE A 34 -18.46 9.15 -1.47
C PHE A 34 -18.08 9.52 -0.03
N ALA A 35 -18.86 9.04 0.93
CA ALA A 35 -18.46 9.11 2.32
C ALA A 35 -17.17 8.30 2.51
N SER A 36 -16.26 8.80 3.34
CA SER A 36 -15.10 8.05 3.83
C SER A 36 -15.57 6.70 4.40
N SER A 37 -14.75 5.67 4.23
CA SER A 37 -15.17 4.27 4.43
C SER A 37 -15.89 4.09 5.77
N SER A 38 -17.19 3.81 5.72
CA SER A 38 -18.03 3.42 6.87
C SER A 38 -18.24 1.91 6.93
N GLY A 39 -17.42 1.15 6.21
CA GLY A 39 -17.45 -0.32 6.23
C GLY A 39 -17.16 -0.88 7.62
N THR A 40 -17.54 -2.14 7.84
CA THR A 40 -17.35 -2.85 9.12
C THR A 40 -15.89 -3.00 9.53
N ALA A 41 -14.93 -2.82 8.61
CA ALA A 41 -13.51 -2.76 8.92
C ALA A 41 -13.12 -1.32 9.22
N SER A 42 -12.57 -1.09 10.42
CA SER A 42 -11.99 0.20 10.81
C SER A 42 -10.85 0.57 9.86
N ARG A 43 -10.67 1.88 9.60
CA ARG A 43 -9.53 2.40 8.82
C ARG A 43 -8.18 1.81 9.27
N ALA A 44 -8.01 1.61 10.58
CA ALA A 44 -6.81 1.00 11.15
C ALA A 44 -6.55 -0.43 10.64
N THR A 45 -7.59 -1.27 10.51
CA THR A 45 -7.48 -2.63 9.96
C THR A 45 -7.04 -2.59 8.51
N VAL A 46 -7.63 -1.69 7.73
CA VAL A 46 -7.30 -1.51 6.31
C VAL A 46 -5.85 -1.05 6.13
N VAL A 47 -5.41 -0.05 6.91
CA VAL A 47 -4.00 0.39 6.91
C VAL A 47 -3.05 -0.74 7.29
N GLN A 48 -3.41 -1.56 8.28
CA GLN A 48 -2.60 -2.69 8.70
C GLN A 48 -2.43 -3.73 7.59
N ASP A 49 -3.49 -4.04 6.85
CA ASP A 49 -3.43 -5.01 5.76
C ASP A 49 -2.61 -4.49 4.58
N ILE A 50 -2.77 -3.21 4.22
CA ILE A 50 -1.96 -2.56 3.18
C ILE A 50 -0.50 -2.48 3.62
N SER A 51 -0.22 -2.09 4.86
CA SER A 51 1.13 -2.04 5.43
C SER A 51 1.80 -3.41 5.39
N ARG A 52 1.08 -4.49 5.72
CA ARG A 52 1.60 -5.86 5.61
C ARG A 52 1.98 -6.21 4.17
N TRP A 53 1.14 -5.84 3.19
CA TRP A 53 1.46 -6.06 1.77
C TRP A 53 2.69 -5.27 1.31
N VAL A 54 2.80 -3.99 1.70
CA VAL A 54 3.98 -3.16 1.39
C VAL A 54 5.25 -3.72 2.05
N LYS A 55 5.17 -4.14 3.33
CA LYS A 55 6.28 -4.81 4.03
C LYS A 55 6.77 -6.02 3.25
N SER A 56 5.88 -6.91 2.84
CA SER A 56 6.26 -8.10 2.07
C SER A 56 6.89 -7.76 0.71
N ALA A 57 6.49 -6.64 0.08
CA ALA A 57 7.11 -6.20 -1.17
C ALA A 57 8.52 -5.65 -0.96
N ILE A 58 8.73 -4.84 0.09
CA ILE A 58 10.06 -4.34 0.47
C ILE A 58 10.97 -5.51 0.87
N GLU A 59 10.48 -6.46 1.66
CA GLU A 59 11.24 -7.67 2.05
C GLU A 59 11.62 -8.50 0.82
N ALA A 60 10.71 -8.67 -0.14
CA ALA A 60 11.00 -9.36 -1.39
C ALA A 60 12.09 -8.63 -2.18
N GLU A 61 12.03 -7.29 -2.26
CA GLU A 61 13.06 -6.51 -2.93
C GLU A 61 14.42 -6.64 -2.24
N VAL A 62 14.46 -6.51 -0.91
CA VAL A 62 15.70 -6.61 -0.13
C VAL A 62 16.34 -8.00 -0.28
N HIS A 63 15.54 -9.06 -0.31
CA HIS A 63 16.06 -10.44 -0.34
C HIS A 63 16.25 -11.04 -1.73
N GLN A 64 15.48 -10.58 -2.73
CA GLN A 64 15.38 -11.23 -4.04
C GLN A 64 15.62 -10.27 -5.21
N GLY A 65 15.76 -8.97 -4.96
CA GLY A 65 16.00 -7.96 -6.00
C GLY A 65 17.36 -8.13 -6.68
N GLU A 66 17.37 -7.96 -8.01
CA GLU A 66 18.62 -7.88 -8.78
C GLU A 66 19.13 -6.45 -8.73
N HIS A 67 19.97 -6.19 -7.74
CA HIS A 67 20.45 -4.86 -7.43
C HIS A 67 21.79 -4.52 -8.10
N ALA A 68 22.02 -3.23 -8.34
CA ALA A 68 23.33 -2.72 -8.74
C ALA A 68 24.37 -2.92 -7.62
N GLU A 69 25.66 -2.98 -7.98
CA GLU A 69 26.75 -3.09 -7.01
C GLU A 69 26.74 -1.87 -6.07
N GLY A 70 26.71 -2.12 -4.76
CA GLY A 70 26.65 -1.08 -3.72
C GLY A 70 25.26 -0.73 -3.21
N TRP A 71 24.20 -1.38 -3.72
CA TRP A 71 22.85 -1.22 -3.20
C TRP A 71 22.71 -1.70 -1.75
N THR A 72 22.00 -0.93 -0.94
CA THR A 72 21.77 -1.20 0.47
C THR A 72 20.29 -1.42 0.77
N GLU A 73 19.99 -1.98 1.94
CA GLU A 73 18.61 -2.09 2.43
C GLU A 73 17.93 -0.71 2.50
N GLU A 74 18.69 0.34 2.82
CA GLU A 74 18.17 1.71 2.90
C GLU A 74 17.72 2.24 1.54
N ASP A 75 18.38 1.82 0.45
CA ASP A 75 17.98 2.20 -0.91
C ASP A 75 16.61 1.59 -1.27
N SER A 76 16.32 0.38 -0.77
CA SER A 76 15.02 -0.28 -0.97
C SER A 76 13.86 0.44 -0.28
N LEU A 77 14.16 1.26 0.73
CA LEU A 77 13.20 2.06 1.49
C LEU A 77 12.96 3.44 0.89
N GLN A 78 13.71 3.86 -0.13
CA GLN A 78 13.57 5.19 -0.70
C GLN A 78 12.35 5.30 -1.62
N ASN A 79 11.61 6.40 -1.46
CA ASN A 79 10.44 6.77 -2.27
C ASN A 79 9.36 5.70 -2.37
N VAL A 80 9.17 4.89 -1.32
CA VAL A 80 8.11 3.87 -1.28
C VAL A 80 6.74 4.55 -1.37
N GLN A 81 5.99 4.18 -2.41
CA GLN A 81 4.66 4.70 -2.71
C GLN A 81 3.76 3.59 -3.22
N ILE A 82 2.47 3.72 -2.92
CA ILE A 82 1.42 2.88 -3.50
C ILE A 82 0.70 3.69 -4.57
N ARG A 83 0.61 3.12 -5.76
CA ARG A 83 -0.20 3.65 -6.87
C ARG A 83 -1.29 2.64 -7.20
N ALA A 84 -2.45 3.13 -7.61
CA ALA A 84 -3.51 2.30 -8.12
C ALA A 84 -3.87 2.77 -9.52
N ASP A 85 -3.89 1.87 -10.49
CA ASP A 85 -4.29 2.22 -11.86
C ASP A 85 -5.81 2.42 -11.96
N THR A 86 -6.59 1.78 -11.10
CA THR A 86 -8.05 1.91 -11.13
C THR A 86 -8.65 1.84 -9.73
N ILE A 87 -9.42 2.87 -9.38
CA ILE A 87 -10.34 2.87 -8.26
C ILE A 87 -11.73 2.68 -8.85
N GLY A 88 -12.25 1.46 -8.75
CA GLY A 88 -13.54 1.06 -9.31
C GLY A 88 -14.64 1.04 -8.26
N ILE A 89 -15.89 1.00 -8.72
CA ILE A 89 -17.04 0.71 -7.87
C ILE A 89 -17.72 -0.52 -8.45
N SER A 90 -17.86 -1.58 -7.66
CA SER A 90 -18.59 -2.78 -8.04
C SER A 90 -20.07 -2.46 -8.25
N GLN A 91 -20.77 -3.36 -8.95
CA GLN A 91 -22.23 -3.28 -9.08
C GLN A 91 -22.97 -3.32 -7.73
N SER A 92 -22.35 -3.86 -6.68
CA SER A 92 -22.87 -3.87 -5.31
C SER A 92 -22.54 -2.59 -4.51
N GLY A 93 -22.00 -1.55 -5.17
CA GLY A 93 -21.63 -0.30 -4.52
C GLY A 93 -20.35 -0.38 -3.68
N LYS A 94 -19.52 -1.42 -3.91
CA LYS A 94 -18.24 -1.59 -3.25
C LYS A 94 -17.17 -0.82 -4.00
N VAL A 95 -16.50 0.14 -3.37
CA VAL A 95 -15.27 0.70 -3.97
C VAL A 95 -14.20 -0.39 -3.97
N GLY A 96 -13.41 -0.52 -5.02
CA GLY A 96 -12.33 -1.49 -5.11
C GLY A 96 -11.07 -0.83 -5.67
N VAL A 97 -9.92 -1.14 -5.08
CA VAL A 97 -8.62 -0.71 -5.61
C VAL A 97 -8.06 -1.85 -6.44
N LEU A 98 -7.96 -1.64 -7.75
CA LEU A 98 -7.53 -2.61 -8.74
C LEU A 98 -6.17 -2.22 -9.30
N ASN A 99 -5.35 -3.22 -9.62
CA ASN A 99 -3.99 -3.05 -10.14
C ASN A 99 -3.18 -2.08 -9.26
N ALA A 100 -3.21 -2.31 -7.95
CA ALA A 100 -2.34 -1.57 -7.06
C ALA A 100 -0.89 -2.02 -7.27
N LYS A 101 0.01 -1.05 -7.25
CA LYS A 101 1.44 -1.20 -7.45
C LYS A 101 2.13 -0.52 -6.29
N VAL A 102 3.00 -1.26 -5.61
CA VAL A 102 3.97 -0.67 -4.69
C VAL A 102 5.27 -0.48 -5.45
N GLN A 103 5.91 0.65 -5.26
CA GLN A 103 7.17 0.99 -5.92
C GLN A 103 8.07 1.75 -4.96
N GLY A 104 9.37 1.57 -5.10
CA GLY A 104 10.40 2.42 -4.53
C GLY A 104 11.37 2.86 -5.62
N ASP A 105 12.51 3.45 -5.24
CA ASP A 105 13.54 3.80 -6.21
C ASP A 105 14.09 2.53 -6.87
N GLY A 106 14.05 2.46 -8.20
CA GLY A 106 14.60 1.34 -8.96
C GLY A 106 13.77 0.05 -8.97
N TRP A 107 12.71 -0.07 -8.17
CA TRP A 107 11.95 -1.31 -8.06
C TRP A 107 10.44 -1.12 -8.01
N SER A 108 9.70 -2.17 -8.37
CA SER A 108 8.26 -2.19 -8.17
C SER A 108 7.63 -3.56 -8.21
N LEU A 109 6.55 -3.72 -7.44
CA LEU A 109 5.77 -4.93 -7.35
C LEU A 109 4.28 -4.62 -7.59
N ILE A 110 3.67 -5.32 -8.55
CA ILE A 110 2.26 -5.17 -8.91
C ILE A 110 1.47 -6.27 -8.20
N THR A 111 0.36 -5.92 -7.55
CA THR A 111 -0.61 -6.92 -7.09
C THR A 111 -1.60 -7.24 -8.21
N ILE A 112 -1.80 -8.53 -8.47
CA ILE A 112 -2.78 -9.06 -9.43
C ILE A 112 -4.16 -9.26 -8.79
N THR A 113 -4.31 -9.03 -7.48
CA THR A 113 -5.57 -9.14 -6.74
C THR A 113 -6.07 -7.77 -6.27
N PRO A 114 -7.39 -7.58 -6.09
CA PRO A 114 -7.94 -6.36 -5.51
C PRO A 114 -7.33 -6.10 -4.13
N LEU A 115 -6.77 -4.91 -3.92
CA LEU A 115 -6.12 -4.55 -2.65
C LEU A 115 -7.16 -4.33 -1.55
N MET A 116 -8.36 -3.86 -1.91
CA MET A 116 -9.47 -3.57 -0.99
C MET A 116 -10.83 -3.71 -1.67
N GLU A 117 -11.85 -4.02 -0.87
CA GLU A 117 -13.27 -3.89 -1.22
C GLU A 117 -14.02 -3.12 -0.11
N PHE A 118 -14.69 -2.03 -0.47
CA PHE A 118 -15.55 -1.25 0.43
C PHE A 118 -17.01 -1.70 0.29
N SER A 119 -17.99 -1.15 1.01
CA SER A 119 -19.42 -1.40 0.74
C SER A 119 -20.20 -0.13 1.03
N ARG A 120 -21.23 0.19 0.23
CA ARG A 120 -22.10 1.34 0.50
C ARG A 120 -22.91 1.12 1.79
N PRO A 121 -23.01 2.11 2.69
CA PRO A 121 -24.00 2.05 3.77
C PRO A 121 -25.40 2.10 3.15
N GLY A 122 -26.27 1.21 3.64
CA GLY A 122 -27.70 1.15 3.28
C GLY A 122 -28.53 2.22 3.97
#